data_AF-A0A0A8ELH5-F1
#
_entry.id   AF-A0A0A8ELH5-F1
#
_cell.length_a   1.000
_cell.length_b   1.000
_cell.length_c   1.000
_cell.angle_alpha   90.00
_cell.angle_beta   90.00
_cell.angle_gamma   90.00
#
_symmetry.space_group_name_H-M   'P 1'
#
loop_
_entity.id
_entity.type
_entity.pdbx_description
1 polymer ?
#
loop_
_entity_poly.entity_id
_entity_poly.type
_entity_poly.pdbx_seq_one_letter_code
_entity_poly.pdbx_strand_id
1 'polypeptide(L)'
;MHMQIPAGTIGAYVLLRNEQQQATPLYVGRSDTCLRRRLTRHPLRGRATHFVAAPTLNRYQAFAIESAWYHRYLSSGTSITNQIHPASPARTGRRCPFCCETEIERALRRALPSFSSP
;
A
#
# COMPACT_ATOMS: atom_id res chain seq x y z
N MET A 1 1.70 -23.03 10.54
CA MET A 1 0.96 -21.75 10.73
C MET A 1 -0.22 -21.74 9.78
N HIS A 2 -1.44 -21.98 10.26
CA HIS A 2 -2.65 -21.93 9.42
C HIS A 2 -3.07 -20.46 9.24
N MET A 3 -3.02 -19.96 8.01
CA MET A 3 -3.43 -18.60 7.69
C MET A 3 -4.96 -18.51 7.64
N GLN A 4 -5.57 -17.77 8.56
CA GLN A 4 -7.03 -17.69 8.74
C GLN A 4 -7.74 -16.72 7.78
N ILE A 5 -7.02 -16.06 6.87
CA ILE A 5 -7.64 -15.18 5.86
C ILE A 5 -8.33 -16.06 4.81
N PRO A 6 -9.63 -15.87 4.53
CA PRO A 6 -10.34 -16.65 3.51
C PRO A 6 -9.70 -16.54 2.11
N ALA A 7 -9.97 -17.54 1.28
CA ALA A 7 -9.61 -17.48 -0.13
C ALA A 7 -10.40 -16.37 -0.83
N GLY A 8 -9.79 -15.66 -1.78
CA GLY A 8 -10.49 -14.62 -2.55
C GLY A 8 -10.64 -13.27 -1.84
N THR A 9 -10.16 -13.15 -0.58
CA THR A 9 -10.24 -11.90 0.16
C THR A 9 -9.42 -10.80 -0.51
N ILE A 10 -10.06 -9.68 -0.83
CA ILE A 10 -9.42 -8.43 -1.27
C ILE A 10 -8.95 -7.67 -0.03
N GLY A 11 -7.86 -6.91 -0.13
CA GLY A 11 -7.48 -6.01 0.95
C GLY A 11 -6.03 -5.54 0.88
N ALA A 12 -5.62 -4.83 1.92
CA ALA A 12 -4.27 -4.31 2.10
C ALA A 12 -3.53 -5.08 3.21
N TYR A 13 -2.20 -4.96 3.24
CA TYR A 13 -1.36 -5.54 4.27
C TYR A 13 -0.11 -4.70 4.55
N VAL A 14 0.42 -4.86 5.75
CA VAL A 14 1.75 -4.39 6.16
C VAL A 14 2.56 -5.61 6.58
N LEU A 15 3.73 -5.80 5.99
CA LEU A 15 4.72 -6.75 6.49
C LEU A 15 5.55 -6.05 7.56
N LEU A 16 5.78 -6.77 8.65
CA LEU A 16 6.53 -6.28 9.80
C LEU A 16 7.76 -7.15 10.01
N ARG A 17 8.84 -6.53 10.43
CA ARG A 17 9.96 -7.23 11.04
C ARG A 17 9.95 -6.96 12.53
N ASN A 18 10.18 -7.99 13.34
CA ASN A 18 10.34 -7.86 14.77
C ASN A 18 11.84 -7.97 15.07
N GLU A 19 12.43 -6.89 15.54
CA GLU A 19 13.82 -6.81 16.01
C GLU A 19 13.78 -6.27 17.43
N GLN A 20 14.45 -6.92 18.37
CA GLN A 20 14.57 -6.45 19.77
C GLN A 20 13.22 -6.09 20.43
N GLN A 21 12.17 -6.90 20.21
CA GLN A 21 10.80 -6.68 20.73
C GLN A 21 10.05 -5.49 20.11
N GLN A 22 10.60 -4.88 19.04
CA GLN A 22 9.95 -3.80 18.31
C GLN A 22 9.53 -4.25 16.91
N ALA A 23 8.23 -4.15 16.62
CA ALA A 23 7.70 -4.43 15.29
C ALA A 23 7.83 -3.19 14.39
N THR A 24 8.70 -3.27 13.38
CA THR A 24 8.94 -2.20 12.41
C THR A 24 8.30 -2.53 11.06
N PRO A 25 7.60 -1.57 10.42
CA PRO A 25 7.08 -1.73 9.06
C PRO A 25 8.20 -1.98 8.06
N LEU A 26 8.09 -3.08 7.31
CA LEU A 26 9.04 -3.43 6.25
C LEU A 26 8.47 -3.10 4.87
N TYR A 27 7.19 -3.37 4.63
CA TYR A 27 6.56 -3.24 3.32
C TYR A 27 5.05 -3.04 3.47
N VAL A 28 4.47 -2.16 2.66
CA VAL A 28 3.01 -2.00 2.56
C VAL A 28 2.58 -2.46 1.18
N GLY A 29 1.52 -3.25 1.09
CA GLY A 29 1.00 -3.72 -0.17
C GLY A 29 -0.50 -3.98 -0.15
N ARG A 30 -1.05 -4.35 -1.30
CA ARG A 30 -2.42 -4.86 -1.41
C ARG A 30 -2.55 -6.09 -2.30
N SER A 31 -3.73 -6.69 -2.26
CA SER A 31 -4.20 -7.65 -3.26
C SER A 31 -5.61 -7.33 -3.70
N ASP A 32 -5.80 -7.26 -5.02
CA ASP A 32 -7.10 -7.06 -5.65
C ASP A 32 -7.94 -8.33 -5.79
N THR A 33 -7.36 -9.48 -5.45
CA THR A 33 -7.97 -10.79 -5.75
C THR A 33 -7.86 -11.80 -4.63
N CYS A 34 -6.74 -11.84 -3.88
CA CYS A 34 -6.55 -12.83 -2.82
C CYS A 34 -5.34 -12.47 -1.95
N LEU A 35 -5.60 -11.81 -0.81
CA LEU A 35 -4.63 -11.47 0.21
C LEU A 35 -3.88 -12.70 0.71
N ARG A 36 -4.59 -13.80 1.00
CA ARG A 36 -3.98 -15.06 1.42
C ARG A 36 -2.88 -15.49 0.44
N ARG A 37 -3.22 -15.61 -0.85
CA ARG A 37 -2.26 -15.98 -1.90
C ARG A 37 -1.09 -15.00 -1.99
N ARG A 38 -1.37 -13.69 -1.93
CA ARG A 38 -0.35 -12.64 -2.03
C ARG A 38 0.65 -12.70 -0.87
N LEU A 39 0.16 -12.86 0.36
CA LEU A 39 0.99 -12.96 1.56
C LEU A 39 1.79 -14.26 1.61
N THR A 40 1.18 -15.41 1.25
CA THR A 40 1.90 -16.71 1.23
C THR A 40 3.05 -16.74 0.22
N ARG A 41 2.91 -16.04 -0.91
CA ARG A 41 3.89 -16.00 -2.01
C ARG A 41 4.76 -14.74 -2.01
N HIS A 42 4.72 -13.94 -0.94
CA HIS A 42 5.43 -12.67 -0.94
C HIS A 42 6.95 -12.88 -1.00
N PRO A 43 7.69 -12.14 -1.84
CA PRO A 43 9.16 -12.28 -1.93
C PRO A 43 9.88 -12.02 -0.59
N LEU A 44 9.29 -11.14 0.24
CA LEU A 44 9.84 -10.80 1.55
C LEU A 44 9.41 -11.76 2.68
N ARG A 45 8.78 -12.90 2.39
CA ARG A 45 8.31 -13.85 3.42
C ARG A 45 9.44 -14.36 4.34
N GLY A 46 10.67 -14.47 3.83
CA GLY A 46 11.84 -14.84 4.63
C GLY A 46 12.42 -13.69 5.48
N ARG A 47 11.97 -12.45 5.28
CA ARG A 47 12.44 -11.26 5.99
C ARG A 47 11.40 -10.65 6.93
N ALA A 48 10.12 -10.88 6.65
CA ALA A 48 9.01 -10.46 7.50
C ALA A 48 8.71 -11.55 8.53
N THR A 49 8.62 -11.16 9.80
CA THR A 49 8.26 -12.10 10.89
C THR A 49 6.78 -12.05 11.21
N HIS A 50 6.13 -10.91 10.95
CA HIS A 50 4.71 -10.69 11.21
C HIS A 50 4.05 -9.94 10.04
N PHE A 51 2.73 -9.89 10.04
CA PHE A 51 1.99 -9.02 9.15
C PHE A 51 0.71 -8.52 9.82
N VAL A 52 0.25 -7.35 9.39
CA VAL A 52 -1.10 -6.84 9.61
C VAL A 52 -1.84 -6.94 8.28
N ALA A 53 -3.08 -7.39 8.30
CA ALA A 53 -3.93 -7.44 7.11
C ALA A 53 -5.24 -6.69 7.38
N ALA A 54 -5.70 -5.92 6.38
CA ALA A 54 -6.99 -5.27 6.37
C ALA A 54 -7.80 -5.81 5.18
N PRO A 55 -8.65 -6.83 5.40
CA PRO A 55 -9.65 -7.26 4.43
C PRO A 55 -10.58 -6.11 4.05
N THR A 56 -10.99 -6.05 2.78
CA THR A 56 -11.90 -5.01 2.27
C THR A 56 -12.95 -5.59 1.35
N LEU A 57 -14.01 -4.81 1.10
CA LEU A 57 -15.13 -5.22 0.24
C LEU A 57 -14.81 -5.07 -1.24
N ASN A 58 -13.87 -4.17 -1.58
CA ASN A 58 -13.51 -3.90 -2.96
C ASN A 58 -12.07 -3.39 -3.13
N ARG A 59 -11.63 -3.38 -4.40
CA ARG A 59 -10.28 -2.98 -4.82
C ARG A 59 -9.96 -1.51 -4.48
N TYR A 60 -10.96 -0.64 -4.51
CA TYR A 60 -10.75 0.78 -4.17
C TYR A 60 -10.48 0.97 -2.69
N GLN A 61 -11.21 0.30 -1.81
CA GLN A 61 -10.92 0.31 -0.37
C GLN A 61 -9.52 -0.24 -0.07
N ALA A 62 -9.12 -1.34 -0.72
CA ALA A 62 -7.78 -1.90 -0.56
C ALA A 62 -6.69 -0.89 -0.97
N PHE A 63 -6.89 -0.22 -2.10
CA PHE A 63 -6.01 0.85 -2.56
C PHE A 63 -5.96 2.03 -1.59
N ALA A 64 -7.12 2.50 -1.10
CA ALA A 64 -7.16 3.60 -0.14
C ALA A 64 -6.39 3.26 1.15
N ILE A 65 -6.58 2.06 1.71
CA ILE A 65 -5.86 1.64 2.93
C ILE A 65 -4.35 1.50 2.66
N GLU A 66 -3.94 0.90 1.54
CA GLU A 66 -2.54 0.80 1.14
C GLU A 66 -1.89 2.18 1.03
N SER A 67 -2.56 3.12 0.35
CA SER A 67 -2.12 4.51 0.22
C SER A 67 -2.04 5.22 1.57
N ALA A 68 -3.03 5.06 2.45
CA ALA A 68 -3.03 5.68 3.78
C ALA A 68 -1.80 5.26 4.59
N TRP A 69 -1.49 3.95 4.60
CA TRP A 69 -0.33 3.43 5.30
C TRP A 69 0.99 3.85 4.66
N TYR A 70 1.08 3.82 3.34
CA TYR A 70 2.25 4.31 2.60
C TYR A 70 2.59 5.74 2.99
N HIS A 71 1.61 6.66 2.89
CA HIS A 71 1.80 8.07 3.23
C HIS A 71 2.12 8.28 4.70
N ARG A 72 1.46 7.54 5.61
CA ARG A 72 1.73 7.62 7.05
C ARG A 72 3.17 7.21 7.39
N TYR A 73 3.68 6.13 6.79
CA TYR A 73 5.04 5.69 7.09
C TYR A 73 6.08 6.65 6.52
N LEU A 74 5.87 7.15 5.29
CA LEU A 74 6.73 8.20 4.74
C LEU A 74 6.75 9.46 5.59
N SER A 75 5.58 9.98 5.99
CA SER A 75 5.52 11.22 6.79
C SER A 75 6.10 11.07 8.19
N SER A 76 6.10 9.86 8.75
CA SER A 76 6.74 9.55 10.03
C SER A 76 8.26 9.34 9.95
N GLY A 77 8.85 9.34 8.75
CA GLY A 77 10.25 8.96 8.54
C GLY A 77 10.53 7.46 8.68
N THR A 78 9.48 6.62 8.75
CA THR A 78 9.62 5.17 8.81
C THR A 78 10.02 4.64 7.43
N SER A 79 11.20 4.05 7.32
CA SER A 79 11.68 3.47 6.07
C SER A 79 10.95 2.16 5.75
N ILE A 80 10.07 2.21 4.76
CA ILE A 80 9.48 1.02 4.15
C ILE A 80 10.18 0.72 2.82
N THR A 81 10.31 -0.57 2.48
CA THR A 81 10.99 -1.01 1.26
C THR A 81 10.21 -0.74 -0.03
N ASN A 82 8.90 -0.41 0.08
CA ASN A 82 8.12 -0.05 -1.09
C ASN A 82 8.50 1.37 -1.52
N GLN A 83 9.30 1.49 -2.59
CA GLN A 83 9.79 2.77 -3.10
C GLN A 83 8.82 3.45 -4.07
N ILE A 84 7.76 2.74 -4.46
CA ILE A 84 6.81 3.19 -5.48
C ILE A 84 5.45 3.37 -4.81
N HIS A 85 4.86 4.55 -4.99
CA HIS A 85 3.52 4.85 -4.52
C HIS A 85 2.49 3.85 -5.09
N PRO A 86 1.50 3.41 -4.29
CA PRO A 86 0.41 2.55 -4.75
C PRO A 86 -0.21 2.99 -6.09
N ALA A 87 -0.24 2.09 -7.06
CA ALA A 87 -0.94 2.35 -8.31
C ALA A 87 -2.47 2.28 -8.09
N SER A 88 -3.24 3.08 -8.81
CA SER A 88 -4.70 2.98 -8.83
C SER A 88 -5.16 1.59 -9.28
N PRO A 89 -6.29 1.05 -8.76
CA PRO A 89 -6.84 -0.19 -9.26
C PRO A 89 -7.19 -0.09 -10.74
N ALA A 90 -6.83 -1.14 -11.50
CA ALA A 90 -7.01 -1.17 -12.95
C ALA A 90 -8.46 -0.87 -13.36
N ARG A 91 -8.58 0.00 -14.38
CA ARG A 91 -9.85 0.42 -15.00
C ARG A 91 -10.84 1.13 -14.06
N THR A 92 -10.37 1.70 -12.95
CA THR A 92 -11.24 2.47 -12.03
C THR A 92 -11.13 3.98 -12.20
N GLY A 93 -10.04 4.49 -12.77
CA GLY A 93 -9.78 5.94 -12.89
C GLY A 93 -9.65 6.67 -11.55
N ARG A 94 -9.64 5.94 -10.42
CA ARG A 94 -9.62 6.52 -9.08
C ARG A 94 -8.25 7.09 -8.78
N ARG A 95 -8.20 8.28 -8.18
CA ARG A 95 -6.96 8.88 -7.69
C ARG A 95 -6.72 8.49 -6.24
N CYS A 96 -5.46 8.53 -5.82
CA CYS A 96 -5.09 8.38 -4.43
C CYS A 96 -5.73 9.51 -3.62
N PRO A 97 -6.50 9.23 -2.56
CA PRO A 97 -7.13 10.27 -1.75
C PRO A 97 -6.14 10.97 -0.80
N PHE A 98 -4.90 10.49 -0.70
CA PHE A 98 -3.86 11.01 0.20
C PHE A 98 -2.73 11.72 -0.53
N CYS A 99 -2.65 11.60 -1.86
CA CYS A 99 -1.79 12.47 -2.64
C CYS A 99 -2.45 13.85 -2.69
N CYS A 100 -1.86 14.83 -1.99
CA CYS A 100 -2.21 16.23 -2.19
C CYS A 100 -1.85 16.57 -3.64
N GLU A 101 -2.83 16.62 -4.52
CA GLU A 101 -2.69 17.40 -5.74
C GLU A 101 -3.32 18.74 -5.41
N THR A 102 -2.49 19.74 -5.13
CA THR A 102 -2.98 21.10 -4.91
C THR A 102 -3.71 21.58 -6.17
N GLU A 103 -4.68 22.49 -6.04
CA GLU A 103 -5.35 23.07 -7.21
C GLU A 103 -4.35 23.73 -8.16
N ILE A 104 -3.28 24.31 -7.60
CA ILE A 104 -2.16 24.91 -8.32
C ILE A 104 -1.39 23.85 -9.12
N GLU A 105 -1.00 22.73 -8.52
CA GLU A 105 -0.32 21.65 -9.27
C GLU A 105 -1.20 21.07 -10.38
N ARG A 106 -2.51 20.98 -10.14
CA ARG A 106 -3.46 20.52 -11.15
C ARG A 106 -3.56 21.50 -12.32
N ALA A 107 -3.56 22.80 -12.04
CA ALA A 107 -3.52 23.85 -13.05
C ALA A 107 -2.19 23.85 -13.82
N LEU A 108 -1.07 23.72 -13.11
CA LEU A 108 0.28 23.67 -13.69
C LEU A 108 0.47 22.47 -14.62
N ARG A 109 0.04 21.26 -14.25
CA ARG A 109 0.11 20.09 -15.15
C ARG A 109 -0.76 20.22 -16.40
N ARG A 110 -1.91 20.91 -16.31
CA ARG A 110 -2.76 21.17 -17.48
C ARG A 110 -2.13 22.19 -18.42
N ALA A 111 -1.51 23.23 -17.87
CA ALA A 111 -0.85 24.28 -18.64
C ALA A 111 0.52 23.84 -19.18
N LEU A 112 1.23 22.96 -18.47
CA LEU A 112 2.59 22.52 -18.75
C LEU A 112 2.68 20.99 -18.62
N PRO A 113 2.45 20.23 -19.71
CA PRO A 113 2.42 18.76 -19.69
C PRO A 113 3.72 18.08 -19.22
N SER A 114 4.84 18.82 -19.22
CA SER A 114 6.15 18.37 -18.75
C SER A 114 6.40 18.61 -17.25
N PHE A 115 5.45 19.21 -16.52
CA PHE A 115 5.61 19.47 -15.10
C PHE A 115 5.46 18.19 -14.25
N SER A 116 6.52 17.81 -13.55
CA SER A 116 6.53 16.74 -12.55
C SER A 116 6.73 17.34 -11.15
N SER A 117 5.79 17.07 -10.22
CA SER A 117 5.98 17.39 -8.80
C SER A 117 7.10 16.52 -8.20
N PRO A 118 7.87 17.01 -7.22
CA PRO A 118 8.85 16.20 -6.48
C PRO A 118 8.22 15.05 -5.69
#